data_AF-A0A2R7RX93-F1
#
_entry.id   AF-A0A2R7RX93-F1
#
_cell.length_a   1.000
_cell.length_b   1.000
_cell.length_c   1.000
_cell.angle_alpha   90.00
_cell.angle_beta   90.00
_cell.angle_gamma   90.00
#
_symmetry.space_group_name_H-M   'P 1'
#
loop_
_entity.id
_entity.type
_entity.pdbx_description
1 polymer ?
#
loop_
_entity_poly.entity_id
_entity_poly.type
_entity_poly.pdbx_seq_one_letter_code
_entity_poly.pdbx_strand_id
1 'polypeptide(L)'
;MGYSWWGFIRQADGELIGAGCIQHLNRDRAGPLETGWRLRQDTWGQGYASEAARHMVGWTFKSLAAERVCAVCQPDNLASETVMTRLGMSFTGVGHWYDTDYKRYDVTAAQWRASQARARYDAEA
;
A
#
# COMPACT_ATOMS: atom_id res chain seq x y z
N MET A 1 11.92 9.00 -8.95
CA MET A 1 10.75 9.11 -8.05
C MET A 1 11.23 8.87 -6.63
N GLY A 2 10.79 9.67 -5.66
CA GLY A 2 11.25 9.57 -4.26
C GLY A 2 10.20 8.96 -3.33
N TYR A 3 10.54 8.83 -2.05
CA TYR A 3 9.61 8.54 -0.94
C TYR A 3 8.68 9.73 -0.74
N SER A 4 7.68 9.89 -1.61
CA SER A 4 6.76 11.02 -1.62
C SER A 4 5.31 10.55 -1.75
N TRP A 5 4.40 11.50 -1.67
CA TRP A 5 3.00 11.29 -1.99
C TRP A 5 2.80 11.22 -3.51
N TRP A 6 1.94 10.31 -3.94
CA TRP A 6 1.60 10.04 -5.33
C TRP A 6 0.12 10.35 -5.52
N GLY A 7 -0.21 11.12 -6.56
CA GLY A 7 -1.60 11.34 -6.96
C GLY A 7 -2.09 10.21 -7.86
N PHE A 8 -3.32 9.76 -7.66
CA PHE A 8 -3.95 8.74 -8.50
C PHE A 8 -4.88 9.44 -9.50
N ILE A 9 -4.49 9.39 -10.77
CA ILE A 9 -5.25 9.99 -11.87
C ILE A 9 -6.00 8.88 -12.61
N ARG A 10 -7.32 9.00 -12.73
CA ARG A 10 -8.13 8.07 -13.51
C ARG A 10 -7.88 8.31 -15.00
N GLN A 11 -7.52 7.27 -15.73
CA GLN A 11 -7.16 7.40 -17.15
C GLN A 11 -8.35 7.79 -18.04
N ALA A 12 -9.58 7.41 -17.68
CA ALA A 12 -10.77 7.63 -18.49
C ALA A 12 -11.09 9.12 -18.72
N ASP A 13 -10.79 9.98 -17.75
CA ASP A 13 -11.19 11.38 -17.74
C ASP A 13 -10.14 12.34 -17.15
N GLY A 14 -9.00 11.82 -16.68
CA GLY A 14 -7.92 12.63 -16.11
C GLY A 14 -8.21 13.16 -14.70
N GLU A 15 -9.26 12.68 -14.02
CA GLU A 15 -9.57 13.16 -12.68
C GLU A 15 -8.59 12.64 -11.62
N LEU A 16 -8.23 13.51 -10.67
CA LEU A 16 -7.56 13.12 -9.44
C LEU A 16 -8.58 12.44 -8.51
N ILE A 17 -8.42 11.13 -8.34
CA ILE A 17 -9.35 10.27 -7.57
C ILE A 17 -8.81 9.87 -6.20
N GLY A 18 -7.56 10.18 -5.90
CA GLY A 18 -6.97 9.87 -4.60
C GLY A 18 -5.48 10.09 -4.55
N ALA A 19 -4.87 9.59 -3.48
CA ALA A 19 -3.44 9.66 -3.29
C ALA A 19 -2.93 8.49 -2.44
N GLY A 20 -1.65 8.23 -2.52
CA GLY A 20 -0.95 7.28 -1.65
C GLY A 20 0.48 7.70 -1.39
N CYS A 21 1.18 6.92 -0.59
CA CYS A 21 2.55 7.22 -0.22
C CYS A 21 3.36 5.95 0.01
N ILE A 22 4.69 6.12 -0.14
CA ILE A 22 5.70 5.28 0.51
C ILE A 22 6.45 6.19 1.48
N GLN A 23 6.38 5.88 2.77
CA GLN A 23 6.97 6.67 3.85
C GLN A 23 7.54 5.76 4.93
N HIS A 24 8.14 6.31 5.98
CA HIS A 24 8.43 5.51 7.16
C HIS A 24 7.23 5.51 8.11
N LEU A 25 6.92 4.34 8.68
CA LEU A 25 5.83 4.18 9.64
C LEU A 25 5.98 5.17 10.80
N ASN A 26 4.89 5.83 11.16
CA ASN A 26 4.85 6.83 12.23
C ASN A 26 5.83 8.00 12.05
N ARG A 27 6.27 8.26 10.82
CA ARG A 27 7.28 9.29 10.49
C ARG A 27 8.63 9.07 11.19
N ASP A 28 8.88 7.88 11.71
CA ASP A 28 10.16 7.51 12.32
C ASP A 28 11.09 6.99 11.23
N ARG A 29 12.20 7.69 10.95
CA ARG A 29 13.17 7.28 9.93
C ARG A 29 13.83 5.92 10.20
N ALA A 30 13.83 5.45 11.45
CA ALA A 30 14.29 4.12 11.80
C ALA A 30 13.19 3.06 11.63
N GLY A 31 11.94 3.48 11.46
CA GLY A 31 10.79 2.63 11.24
C GLY A 31 10.78 1.95 9.86
N PRO A 32 10.00 0.86 9.70
CA PRO A 32 9.85 0.19 8.42
C PRO A 32 9.21 1.11 7.37
N LEU A 33 9.44 0.80 6.09
CA LEU A 33 8.71 1.46 5.01
C LEU A 33 7.24 1.05 5.05
N GLU A 34 6.39 2.05 5.08
CA GLU A 34 4.94 1.98 5.08
C GLU A 34 4.40 2.40 3.72
N THR A 35 3.45 1.64 3.20
CA THR A 35 2.59 2.07 2.08
C THR A 35 1.20 2.45 2.61
N GLY A 36 0.63 3.52 2.05
CA GLY A 36 -0.70 4.00 2.40
C GLY A 36 -1.45 4.54 1.19
N TRP A 37 -2.78 4.51 1.24
CA TRP A 37 -3.65 5.02 0.18
C TRP A 37 -4.95 5.59 0.74
N ARG A 38 -5.51 6.57 0.02
CA ARG A 38 -6.84 7.13 0.24
C ARG A 38 -7.47 7.45 -1.11
N LEU A 39 -8.74 7.13 -1.26
CA LEU A 39 -9.51 7.39 -2.47
C LEU A 39 -10.73 8.26 -2.15
N ARG A 40 -11.16 9.05 -3.13
CA ARG A 40 -12.45 9.73 -3.12
C ARG A 40 -13.57 8.69 -3.04
N GLN A 41 -14.56 8.93 -2.19
CA GLN A 41 -15.55 7.92 -1.79
C GLN A 41 -16.38 7.37 -2.95
N ASP A 42 -16.71 8.21 -3.93
CA ASP A 42 -17.42 7.86 -5.18
C ASP A 42 -16.61 6.94 -6.11
N THR A 43 -15.33 6.74 -5.84
CA THR A 43 -14.44 5.85 -6.62
C THR A 43 -14.14 4.51 -5.94
N TRP A 44 -14.74 4.27 -4.77
CA TRP A 44 -14.57 3.01 -4.05
C TRP A 44 -15.23 1.84 -4.80
N GLY A 45 -14.80 0.61 -4.50
CA GLY A 45 -15.33 -0.62 -5.11
C GLY A 45 -14.88 -0.89 -6.55
N GLN A 46 -14.15 0.03 -7.18
CA GLN A 46 -13.72 -0.07 -8.59
C GLN A 46 -12.31 -0.66 -8.77
N GLY A 47 -11.63 -1.04 -7.68
CA GLY A 47 -10.31 -1.69 -7.72
C GLY A 47 -9.10 -0.73 -7.71
N TYR A 48 -9.31 0.58 -7.84
CA TYR A 48 -8.23 1.58 -7.90
C TYR A 48 -7.24 1.50 -6.73
N ALA A 49 -7.71 1.24 -5.51
CA ALA A 49 -6.82 1.13 -4.35
C ALA A 49 -5.88 -0.08 -4.47
N SER A 50 -6.40 -1.22 -4.95
CA SER A 50 -5.60 -2.43 -5.16
C SER A 50 -4.56 -2.23 -6.26
N GLU A 51 -4.95 -1.58 -7.36
CA GLU A 51 -4.06 -1.24 -8.46
C GLU A 51 -2.95 -0.29 -8.00
N ALA A 52 -3.31 0.84 -7.41
CA ALA A 52 -2.34 1.84 -6.97
C ALA A 52 -1.39 1.29 -5.90
N ALA A 53 -1.91 0.57 -4.90
CA ALA A 53 -1.08 -0.02 -3.86
C ALA A 53 -0.12 -1.08 -4.41
N ARG A 54 -0.55 -1.88 -5.41
CA ARG A 54 0.30 -2.86 -6.08
C ARG A 54 1.48 -2.20 -6.78
N HIS A 55 1.24 -1.11 -7.51
CA HIS A 55 2.30 -0.35 -8.19
C HIS A 55 3.26 0.31 -7.21
N MET A 56 2.75 0.89 -6.12
CA MET A 56 3.59 1.47 -5.06
C MET A 56 4.48 0.42 -4.37
N VAL A 57 3.92 -0.76 -4.02
CA VAL A 57 4.69 -1.86 -3.41
C VAL A 57 5.71 -2.43 -4.40
N GLY A 58 5.31 -2.67 -5.65
CA GLY A 58 6.20 -3.14 -6.70
C GLY A 58 7.37 -2.19 -6.95
N TRP A 59 7.09 -0.88 -7.02
CA TRP A 59 8.11 0.15 -7.13
C TRP A 59 9.05 0.17 -5.92
N THR A 60 8.53 -0.02 -4.70
CA THR A 60 9.33 -0.03 -3.47
C THR A 60 10.34 -1.16 -3.48
N PHE A 61 9.90 -2.38 -3.81
CA PHE A 61 10.81 -3.52 -3.92
C PHE A 61 11.80 -3.39 -5.09
N LYS A 62 11.37 -2.84 -6.23
CA LYS A 62 12.20 -2.69 -7.42
C LYS A 62 13.24 -1.58 -7.30
N SER A 63 12.86 -0.42 -6.78
CA SER A 63 13.68 0.79 -6.83
C SER A 63 14.43 1.07 -5.54
N LEU A 64 13.88 0.62 -4.41
CA LEU A 64 14.46 0.89 -3.08
C LEU A 64 15.12 -0.36 -2.48
N ALA A 65 15.01 -1.51 -3.17
CA ALA A 65 15.50 -2.81 -2.70
C ALA A 65 15.09 -3.13 -1.26
N ALA A 66 13.89 -2.67 -0.86
CA ALA A 66 13.40 -2.86 0.50
C ALA A 66 13.26 -4.35 0.83
N GLU A 67 13.63 -4.76 2.03
CA GLU A 67 13.43 -6.15 2.45
C GLU A 67 11.98 -6.43 2.85
N ARG A 68 11.27 -5.39 3.31
CA ARG A 68 9.91 -5.45 3.83
C ARG A 68 9.18 -4.12 3.63
N VAL A 69 7.88 -4.22 3.39
CA VAL A 69 6.93 -3.10 3.39
C VAL A 69 5.79 -3.44 4.35
N CYS A 70 5.35 -2.47 5.14
CA CYS A 70 4.17 -2.58 5.98
C CYS A 70 3.03 -1.68 5.50
N ALA A 71 1.83 -1.95 6.01
CA ALA A 71 0.70 -1.04 5.93
C ALA A 71 -0.12 -1.17 7.22
N VAL A 72 -0.78 -0.08 7.62
CA VAL A 72 -1.62 -0.07 8.82
C VAL A 72 -3.03 0.42 8.49
N CYS A 73 -4.04 -0.16 9.12
CA CYS A 73 -5.43 0.27 8.99
C CYS A 73 -6.18 0.22 10.32
N GLN A 74 -7.19 1.09 10.46
CA GLN A 74 -8.07 1.04 11.63
C GLN A 74 -8.74 -0.33 11.72
N PRO A 75 -9.03 -0.85 12.92
CA PRO A 75 -9.56 -2.21 13.08
C PRO A 75 -10.84 -2.52 12.30
N ASP A 76 -11.67 -1.50 12.05
CA ASP A 76 -12.94 -1.55 11.33
C ASP A 76 -12.81 -1.33 9.80
N ASN A 77 -11.61 -0.96 9.31
CA ASN A 77 -11.37 -0.68 7.90
C ASN A 77 -11.09 -1.96 7.11
N LEU A 78 -12.14 -2.77 6.94
CA LEU A 78 -12.11 -4.04 6.21
C LEU A 78 -11.73 -3.89 4.73
N ALA A 79 -12.04 -2.73 4.14
CA ALA A 79 -11.68 -2.44 2.76
C ALA A 79 -10.16 -2.37 2.58
N SER A 80 -9.45 -1.71 3.49
CA SER A 80 -7.99 -1.64 3.44
C SER A 80 -7.34 -2.97 3.79
N GLU A 81 -7.88 -3.71 4.76
CA GLU A 81 -7.45 -5.07 5.09
C GLU A 81 -7.55 -6.01 3.87
N THR A 82 -8.63 -5.88 3.08
CA THR A 82 -8.81 -6.63 1.82
C THR A 82 -7.72 -6.28 0.80
N VAL A 83 -7.38 -5.00 0.67
CA VAL A 83 -6.29 -4.56 -0.24
C VAL A 83 -4.95 -5.13 0.24
N MET A 84 -4.62 -5.02 1.52
CA MET A 84 -3.38 -5.57 2.11
C MET A 84 -3.25 -7.08 1.86
N THR A 85 -4.32 -7.83 2.09
CA THR A 85 -4.37 -9.27 1.83
C THR A 85 -4.14 -9.58 0.35
N ARG A 86 -4.76 -8.81 -0.56
CA ARG A 86 -4.55 -8.96 -2.02
C ARG A 86 -3.12 -8.67 -2.46
N LEU A 87 -2.40 -7.81 -1.74
CA LEU A 87 -0.98 -7.54 -1.97
C LEU A 87 -0.06 -8.66 -1.48
N GLY A 88 -0.59 -9.69 -0.83
CA GLY A 88 0.19 -10.75 -0.18
C GLY A 88 0.74 -10.34 1.19
N MET A 89 0.23 -9.27 1.79
CA MET A 89 0.59 -8.90 3.15
C MET A 89 -0.12 -9.81 4.16
N SER A 90 0.54 -10.05 5.29
CA SER A 90 0.02 -10.86 6.40
C SER A 90 -0.12 -10.01 7.66
N PHE A 91 -1.17 -10.26 8.44
CA PHE A 91 -1.37 -9.60 9.73
C PHE A 91 -0.20 -9.92 10.67
N THR A 92 0.34 -8.88 11.32
CA THR A 92 1.49 -8.99 12.24
C THR A 92 1.19 -8.55 13.66
N GLY A 93 0.07 -7.86 13.89
CA GLY A 93 -0.35 -7.43 15.21
C GLY A 93 -1.10 -6.11 15.21
N VAL A 94 -1.49 -5.68 16.41
CA VAL A 94 -2.01 -4.34 16.67
C VAL A 94 -0.91 -3.52 17.33
N GLY A 95 -0.78 -2.26 16.92
CA GLY A 95 0.12 -1.31 17.54
C GLY A 95 -0.46 0.09 17.57
N HIS A 96 0.15 0.95 18.37
CA HIS A 96 -0.27 2.32 18.58
C HIS A 96 0.56 3.25 17.69
N TRP A 97 -0.07 3.84 16.68
CA TRP A 97 0.56 4.77 15.74
C TRP A 97 -0.41 5.90 15.44
N TYR A 98 0.10 7.12 15.20
CA TYR A 98 -0.76 8.27 14.91
C TYR A 98 -1.85 8.52 15.99
N ASP A 99 -1.48 8.34 17.26
CA ASP A 99 -2.34 8.52 18.45
C ASP A 99 -3.58 7.62 18.51
N THR A 100 -3.59 6.49 17.78
CA THR A 100 -4.65 5.48 17.84
C THR A 100 -4.13 4.07 17.54
N ASP A 101 -4.92 3.06 17.86
CA ASP A 101 -4.59 1.67 17.57
C ASP A 101 -4.90 1.33 16.11
N TYR A 102 -3.93 0.70 15.45
CA TYR A 102 -4.07 0.17 14.10
C TYR A 102 -3.67 -1.30 14.04
N LYS A 103 -4.33 -2.05 13.16
CA LYS A 103 -3.83 -3.34 12.69
C LYS A 103 -2.66 -3.10 11.74
N ARG A 104 -1.62 -3.93 11.84
CA ARG A 104 -0.46 -3.88 10.95
C ARG A 104 -0.34 -5.14 10.11
N TYR A 105 -0.04 -4.94 8.84
CA TYR A 105 0.22 -6.00 7.86
C TYR A 105 1.57 -5.78 7.21
N ASP A 106 2.33 -6.86 7.02
CA ASP A 106 3.66 -6.81 6.42
C ASP A 106 3.75 -7.76 5.22
N VAL A 107 4.56 -7.38 4.23
CA VAL A 107 5.02 -8.26 3.15
C VAL A 107 6.52 -8.13 2.99
N THR A 108 7.22 -9.25 2.94
CA THR A 108 8.66 -9.30 2.62
C THR A 108 8.89 -9.34 1.12
N ALA A 109 10.11 -9.01 0.68
CA ALA A 109 10.48 -9.12 -0.73
C ALA A 109 10.34 -10.54 -1.28
N ALA A 110 10.49 -11.57 -0.44
CA ALA A 110 10.29 -12.97 -0.81
C ALA A 110 8.80 -13.29 -1.00
N GLN A 111 7.95 -12.92 -0.03
CA GLN A 111 6.50 -13.09 -0.12
C GLN A 111 5.91 -12.33 -1.31
N TRP A 112 6.37 -11.09 -1.53
CA TRP A 112 5.97 -10.30 -2.69
C TRP A 112 6.29 -11.02 -4.00
N ARG A 113 7.53 -11.50 -4.16
CA ARG A 113 7.97 -12.26 -5.35
C ARG A 113 7.12 -13.49 -5.64
N ALA A 114 6.61 -14.15 -4.59
CA ALA A 114 5.75 -15.33 -4.71
C ALA A 114 4.25 -15.00 -4.85
N SER A 115 3.86 -13.72 -4.79
CA SER A 115 2.44 -13.32 -4.73
C SER A 115 1.80 -13.16 -6.12
N GLN A 116 0.48 -13.36 -6.18
CA GLN A 116 -0.29 -13.03 -7.38
C GLN A 116 -0.29 -11.52 -7.69
N ALA A 117 -0.15 -10.68 -6.67
CA ALA A 117 -0.03 -9.24 -6.86
C ALA A 117 1.23 -8.88 -7.66
N ARG A 118 2.35 -9.59 -7.43
CA ARG A 118 3.55 -9.42 -8.24
C ARG A 118 3.34 -9.85 -9.69
N ALA A 119 2.69 -10.98 -9.93
CA ALA A 119 2.39 -11.42 -11.29
C ALA A 119 1.54 -10.40 -12.05
N ARG A 120 0.55 -9.78 -11.40
CA ARG A 120 -0.25 -8.69 -11.98
C ARG A 120 0.55 -7.42 -12.21
N TYR A 121 1.45 -7.07 -11.29
CA TYR A 121 2.32 -5.90 -11.43
C TYR A 121 3.19 -6.02 -12.68
N ASP A 122 3.78 -7.19 -12.92
CA ASP A 122 4.62 -7.43 -14.10
C ASP A 122 3.82 -7.45 -15.41
N ALA A 123 2.53 -7.80 -15.38
CA ALA A 123 1.66 -7.79 -16.56
C ALA A 123 1.13 -6.40 -16.95
N GLU A 124 1.22 -5.43 -16.03
CA GLU A 124 0.74 -4.05 -16.20
C GLU A 124 1.88 -3.05 -16.47
N ALA A 125 3.14 -3.51 -16.38
CA ALA A 125 4.34 -2.70 -16.57
C ALA A 125 4.79 -2.66 -18.03
#